data_AF-A0A380TNK0-F1
#
_entry.id   AF-A0A380TNK0-F1
#
_cell.length_a   1.000
_cell.length_b   1.000
_cell.length_c   1.000
_cell.angle_alpha   90.00
_cell.angle_beta   90.00
_cell.angle_gamma   90.00
#
_symmetry.space_group_name_H-M   'P 1'
#
loop_
_entity.id
_entity.type
_entity.pdbx_description
1 polymer ?
#
loop_
_entity_poly.entity_id
_entity_poly.type
_entity_poly.pdbx_seq_one_letter_code
_entity_poly.pdbx_strand_id
1 'polypeptide(L)'
;MQNILKIATRQSPLALWQANFVRDRLKALYPELTIKLVTMVTKGDVILDTPLAKIGGKGLFVKELETALLNGEADIAVHSMKDVPMQFPAGLGLSVICKREDPRDAFVSNKFTSLNELPQGAIVGTSSLRRQCQLKTLRPDLKIQSLRGNVGTRLSKLDNGDYDAIILASAGLIRLGLTERIASYIETDISLPAAGQGAVGIECRLNDERVQKLLAPLADPETTACVLAERAMNNRLQGGCQVPIGGFAVLNHGELHLRALVGALDGSRIIRAEGKSAVENAEVLGIQIAEQLLAQGADQILTEVYNG
;
A
#
# COMPACT_ATOMS: atom_id res chain seq x y z
N MET A 1 -19.32 -32.39 4.15
CA MET A 1 -18.96 -31.16 4.88
C MET A 1 -19.07 -30.00 3.90
N GLN A 2 -19.73 -28.90 4.25
CA GLN A 2 -19.89 -27.77 3.33
C GLN A 2 -18.51 -27.18 3.01
N ASN A 3 -18.12 -27.21 1.73
CA ASN A 3 -16.87 -26.64 1.21
C ASN A 3 -16.98 -25.11 1.16
N ILE A 4 -17.01 -24.48 2.33
CA ILE A 4 -17.14 -23.02 2.48
C ILE A 4 -15.77 -22.40 2.73
N LEU A 5 -15.52 -21.25 2.10
CA LEU A 5 -14.42 -20.34 2.40
C LEU A 5 -14.98 -18.96 2.78
N LYS A 6 -14.58 -18.45 3.94
CA LYS A 6 -15.01 -17.15 4.47
C LYS A 6 -13.91 -16.11 4.30
N ILE A 7 -14.22 -15.01 3.61
CA ILE A 7 -13.29 -13.92 3.32
C ILE A 7 -13.62 -12.73 4.22
N ALA A 8 -12.75 -12.43 5.20
CA ALA A 8 -12.81 -11.20 5.96
C ALA A 8 -12.40 -10.00 5.08
N THR A 9 -13.18 -8.94 5.10
CA THR A 9 -12.86 -7.70 4.37
C THR A 9 -13.48 -6.48 5.04
N ARG A 10 -12.88 -5.31 4.79
CA ARG A 10 -13.45 -4.01 5.17
C ARG A 10 -14.66 -3.67 4.28
N GLN A 11 -15.53 -2.79 4.79
CA GLN A 11 -16.73 -2.36 4.08
C GLN A 11 -16.50 -1.28 3.00
N SER A 12 -15.30 -0.70 2.92
CA SER A 12 -15.02 0.32 1.91
C SER A 12 -15.17 -0.25 0.48
N PRO A 13 -15.63 0.54 -0.51
CA PRO A 13 -15.82 0.06 -1.87
C PRO A 13 -14.59 -0.63 -2.47
N LEU A 14 -13.39 -0.10 -2.22
CA LEU A 14 -12.14 -0.70 -2.71
C LEU A 14 -11.82 -2.03 -2.02
N ALA A 15 -12.07 -2.16 -0.72
CA ALA A 15 -11.86 -3.41 0.00
C ALA A 15 -12.86 -4.49 -0.43
N LEU A 16 -14.11 -4.13 -0.66
CA LEU A 16 -15.11 -5.02 -1.25
C LEU A 16 -14.72 -5.44 -2.67
N TRP A 17 -14.22 -4.51 -3.49
CA TRP A 17 -13.69 -4.86 -4.81
C TRP A 17 -12.57 -5.90 -4.70
N GLN A 18 -11.62 -5.72 -3.79
CA GLN A 18 -10.49 -6.65 -3.60
C GLN A 18 -10.94 -8.04 -3.13
N ALA A 19 -11.90 -8.09 -2.20
CA ALA A 19 -12.48 -9.34 -1.74
C ALA A 19 -13.25 -10.06 -2.86
N ASN A 20 -14.00 -9.32 -3.69
CA ASN A 20 -14.68 -9.86 -4.86
C ASN A 20 -13.69 -10.36 -5.92
N PHE A 21 -12.60 -9.63 -6.17
CA PHE A 21 -11.52 -10.06 -7.06
C PHE A 21 -10.96 -11.44 -6.63
N VAL A 22 -10.64 -11.61 -5.34
CA VAL A 22 -10.15 -12.90 -4.82
C VAL A 22 -11.23 -13.98 -4.92
N ARG A 23 -12.48 -13.66 -4.54
CA ARG A 23 -13.62 -14.58 -4.67
C ARG A 23 -13.79 -15.08 -6.11
N ASP A 24 -13.78 -14.19 -7.08
CA ASP A 24 -14.07 -14.52 -8.47
C ASP A 24 -12.96 -15.37 -9.07
N ARG A 25 -11.70 -15.09 -8.71
CA ARG A 25 -10.54 -15.94 -9.08
C ARG A 25 -10.64 -17.34 -8.46
N LEU A 26 -11.02 -17.45 -7.19
CA LEU A 26 -11.22 -18.73 -6.54
C LEU A 26 -12.40 -19.51 -7.14
N LYS A 27 -13.52 -18.84 -7.45
CA LYS A 27 -14.66 -19.49 -8.11
C LYS A 27 -14.33 -19.99 -9.51
N ALA A 28 -13.51 -19.26 -10.27
CA ALA A 28 -13.07 -19.71 -11.58
C ALA A 28 -12.23 -20.99 -11.51
N LEU A 29 -11.41 -21.14 -10.46
CA LEU A 29 -10.59 -22.34 -10.23
C LEU A 29 -11.38 -23.48 -9.58
N TYR A 30 -12.35 -23.15 -8.72
CA TYR A 30 -13.11 -24.09 -7.91
C TYR A 30 -14.62 -23.75 -7.96
N PRO A 31 -15.35 -24.14 -9.02
CA PRO A 31 -16.76 -23.79 -9.20
C PRO A 31 -17.68 -24.23 -8.06
N GLU A 32 -17.36 -25.36 -7.43
CA GLU A 32 -18.11 -25.94 -6.30
C GLU A 32 -17.77 -25.29 -4.94
N LEU A 33 -16.78 -24.38 -4.89
CA LEU A 33 -16.41 -23.71 -3.65
C LEU A 33 -17.45 -22.64 -3.30
N THR A 34 -18.10 -22.82 -2.15
CA THR A 34 -19.00 -21.80 -1.63
C THR A 34 -18.16 -20.72 -0.94
N ILE A 35 -18.27 -19.47 -1.38
CA ILE A 35 -17.51 -18.36 -0.80
C ILE A 35 -18.46 -17.36 -0.13
N LYS A 36 -18.17 -16.99 1.12
CA LYS A 36 -18.92 -15.99 1.88
C LYS A 36 -18.01 -14.80 2.22
N LEU A 37 -18.51 -13.59 2.02
CA LEU A 37 -17.82 -12.38 2.49
C LEU A 37 -18.27 -12.08 3.93
N VAL A 38 -17.31 -11.86 4.82
CA VAL A 38 -17.50 -11.44 6.20
C VAL A 38 -17.02 -10.00 6.31
N THR A 39 -17.95 -9.07 6.15
CA THR A 39 -17.62 -7.63 6.16
C THR A 39 -17.48 -7.11 7.57
N MET A 40 -16.44 -6.31 7.82
CA MET A 40 -16.14 -5.75 9.14
C MET A 40 -15.84 -4.25 9.04
N VAL A 41 -16.03 -3.54 10.16
CA VAL A 41 -15.63 -2.14 10.33
C VAL A 41 -14.38 -2.11 11.19
N THR A 42 -13.32 -1.46 10.74
CA THR A 42 -12.08 -1.34 11.51
C THR A 42 -12.00 -0.01 12.23
N LYS A 43 -11.16 0.12 13.26
CA LYS A 43 -10.91 1.42 13.91
C LYS A 43 -10.48 2.51 12.93
N GLY A 44 -9.68 2.16 11.93
CA GLY A 44 -9.27 3.10 10.87
C GLY A 44 -10.42 3.62 9.98
N ASP A 45 -11.56 2.92 9.94
CA ASP A 45 -12.76 3.40 9.25
C ASP A 45 -13.55 4.41 10.07
N VAL A 46 -13.49 4.32 11.40
CA VAL A 46 -14.24 5.17 12.34
C VAL A 46 -13.46 6.44 12.69
N ILE A 47 -12.13 6.34 12.87
CA ILE A 47 -11.30 7.46 13.33
C ILE A 47 -10.78 8.26 12.13
N LEU A 48 -11.55 9.26 11.69
CA LEU A 48 -11.17 10.12 10.57
C LEU A 48 -10.44 11.41 11.00
N ASP A 49 -10.71 11.90 12.22
CA ASP A 49 -10.37 13.27 12.65
C ASP A 49 -8.98 13.44 13.31
N THR A 50 -8.26 12.36 13.59
CA THR A 50 -6.95 12.43 14.28
C THR A 50 -5.79 12.10 13.34
N PRO A 51 -4.70 12.91 13.28
CA PRO A 51 -3.48 12.59 12.52
C PRO A 51 -3.02 11.14 12.76
N LEU A 52 -2.75 10.41 11.68
CA LEU A 52 -2.52 8.97 11.70
C LEU A 52 -1.27 8.70 12.55
N ALA A 53 -0.24 9.55 12.37
CA ALA A 53 0.98 9.64 13.18
C ALA A 53 0.70 9.74 14.69
N LYS A 54 -0.38 10.42 15.09
CA LYS A 54 -0.75 10.66 16.49
C LYS A 54 -1.69 9.62 17.08
N ILE A 55 -2.39 8.83 16.25
CA ILE A 55 -3.31 7.79 16.76
C ILE A 55 -2.52 6.65 17.41
N GLY A 56 -1.30 6.37 16.94
CA GLY A 56 -0.52 5.22 17.40
C GLY A 56 -1.23 3.88 17.09
N GLY A 57 -0.47 2.79 17.09
CA GLY A 57 -1.01 1.44 16.86
C GLY A 57 -0.78 0.92 15.45
N LYS A 58 0.08 -0.11 15.37
CA LYS A 58 0.25 -0.93 14.17
C LYS A 58 -1.09 -1.60 13.83
N GLY A 59 -1.49 -1.62 12.56
CA GLY A 59 -2.62 -2.43 12.09
C GLY A 59 -4.02 -1.84 12.26
N LEU A 60 -4.21 -0.51 12.27
CA LEU A 60 -5.53 0.17 12.36
C LEU A 60 -6.60 -0.33 11.37
N PHE A 61 -6.19 -0.94 10.26
CA PHE A 61 -7.06 -1.46 9.20
C PHE A 61 -7.08 -2.99 9.13
N VAL A 62 -6.36 -3.69 10.02
CA VAL A 62 -6.09 -5.13 9.90
C VAL A 62 -6.48 -5.89 11.18
N LYS A 63 -6.39 -5.26 12.36
CA LYS A 63 -6.60 -5.93 13.65
C LYS A 63 -7.93 -6.69 13.78
N GLU A 64 -9.03 -6.08 13.34
CA GLU A 64 -10.34 -6.75 13.39
C GLU A 64 -10.41 -7.95 12.43
N LEU A 65 -9.72 -7.89 11.29
CA LEU A 65 -9.63 -8.99 10.34
C LEU A 65 -8.78 -10.13 10.92
N GLU A 66 -7.62 -9.82 11.53
CA GLU A 66 -6.76 -10.79 12.22
C GLU A 66 -7.51 -11.51 13.36
N THR A 67 -8.32 -10.77 14.12
CA THR A 67 -9.16 -11.33 15.19
C THR A 67 -10.16 -12.35 14.62
N ALA A 68 -10.81 -12.03 13.50
CA ALA A 68 -11.73 -12.95 12.83
C ALA A 68 -11.03 -14.21 12.32
N LEU A 69 -9.77 -14.11 11.87
CA LEU A 69 -8.96 -15.26 11.47
C LEU A 69 -8.59 -16.15 12.66
N LEU A 70 -8.16 -15.55 13.78
CA LEU A 70 -7.79 -16.28 14.99
C LEU A 70 -8.98 -16.98 15.64
N ASN A 71 -10.15 -16.33 15.64
CA ASN A 71 -11.39 -16.88 16.20
C ASN A 71 -12.07 -17.90 15.27
N GLY A 72 -11.56 -18.12 14.06
CA GLY A 72 -12.18 -18.99 13.06
C GLY A 72 -13.49 -18.43 12.49
N GLU A 73 -13.78 -17.14 12.69
CA GLU A 73 -14.93 -16.44 12.11
C GLU A 73 -14.75 -16.25 10.60
N ALA A 74 -13.51 -16.07 10.15
CA ALA A 74 -13.11 -16.06 8.74
C ALA A 74 -11.96 -17.04 8.48
N ASP A 75 -11.72 -17.37 7.21
CA ASP A 75 -10.65 -18.28 6.77
C ASP A 75 -9.47 -17.53 6.15
N ILE A 76 -9.76 -16.45 5.42
CA ILE A 76 -8.76 -15.58 4.81
C ILE A 76 -9.15 -14.12 5.02
N ALA A 77 -8.16 -13.23 5.03
CA ALA A 77 -8.35 -11.79 4.98
C ALA A 77 -7.64 -11.20 3.75
N VAL A 78 -8.27 -10.23 3.09
CA VAL A 78 -7.78 -9.64 1.83
C VAL A 78 -7.40 -8.19 2.05
N HIS A 79 -6.19 -7.83 1.62
CA HIS A 79 -5.58 -6.54 1.91
C HIS A 79 -4.95 -5.89 0.67
N SER A 80 -4.90 -4.56 0.68
CA SER A 80 -3.89 -3.85 -0.12
C SER A 80 -2.53 -4.05 0.53
N MET A 81 -1.51 -4.52 -0.21
CA MET A 81 -0.22 -4.89 0.38
C MET A 81 0.49 -3.75 1.12
N LYS A 82 0.29 -2.50 0.68
CA LYS A 82 0.84 -1.31 1.35
C LYS A 82 0.26 -1.04 2.75
N ASP A 83 -0.86 -1.66 3.08
CA ASP A 83 -1.55 -1.51 4.37
C ASP A 83 -1.31 -2.71 5.30
N VAL A 84 -0.62 -3.75 4.83
CA VAL A 84 -0.32 -4.98 5.59
C VAL A 84 0.86 -4.73 6.52
N PRO A 85 0.73 -4.97 7.84
CA PRO A 85 1.83 -4.80 8.78
C PRO A 85 3.01 -5.69 8.44
N MET A 86 4.20 -5.32 8.92
CA MET A 86 5.42 -6.12 8.72
C MET A 86 5.49 -7.33 9.67
N GLN A 87 4.78 -7.26 10.78
CA GLN A 87 4.68 -8.31 11.81
C GLN A 87 3.24 -8.80 11.87
N PHE A 88 3.07 -10.11 12.02
CA PHE A 88 1.79 -10.77 12.16
C PHE A 88 1.63 -11.34 13.58
N PRO A 89 0.39 -11.45 14.10
CA PRO A 89 0.11 -12.25 15.28
C PRO A 89 0.58 -13.69 15.11
N ALA A 90 0.93 -14.35 16.22
CA ALA A 90 1.32 -15.76 16.19
C ALA A 90 0.23 -16.62 15.55
N GLY A 91 0.61 -17.46 14.59
CA GLY A 91 -0.30 -18.36 13.86
C GLY A 91 -0.91 -17.76 12.59
N LEU A 92 -0.76 -16.46 12.33
CA LEU A 92 -1.17 -15.81 11.09
C LEU A 92 0.03 -15.47 10.20
N GLY A 93 -0.21 -15.32 8.90
CA GLY A 93 0.78 -14.79 7.99
C GLY A 93 0.23 -14.52 6.59
N LEU A 94 1.01 -13.78 5.82
CA LEU A 94 0.74 -13.52 4.41
C LEU A 94 1.06 -14.76 3.57
N SER A 95 0.03 -15.44 3.08
CA SER A 95 0.19 -16.67 2.31
C SER A 95 0.32 -16.45 0.81
N VAL A 96 -0.36 -15.43 0.28
CA VAL A 96 -0.38 -15.17 -1.16
C VAL A 96 -0.29 -13.68 -1.45
N ILE A 97 0.54 -13.36 -2.45
CA ILE A 97 0.56 -12.05 -3.10
C ILE A 97 0.09 -12.23 -4.53
N CYS A 98 -1.03 -11.60 -4.87
CA CYS A 98 -1.61 -11.63 -6.21
C CYS A 98 -0.82 -10.74 -7.17
N LYS A 99 -0.99 -10.96 -8.47
CA LYS A 99 -0.41 -10.14 -9.54
C LYS A 99 -0.61 -8.64 -9.29
N ARG A 100 0.48 -7.87 -9.39
CA ARG A 100 0.48 -6.41 -9.20
C ARG A 100 -0.32 -5.71 -10.29
N GLU A 101 -1.15 -4.75 -9.88
CA GLU A 101 -1.70 -3.74 -10.77
C GLU A 101 -0.69 -2.59 -10.96
N ASP A 102 -1.00 -1.59 -11.77
CA ASP A 102 -0.20 -0.36 -11.91
C ASP A 102 0.23 0.21 -10.53
N PRO A 103 1.55 0.26 -10.23
CA PRO A 103 2.06 0.66 -8.92
C PRO A 103 2.23 2.18 -8.77
N ARG A 104 2.01 2.97 -9.83
CA ARG A 104 2.27 4.41 -9.86
C ARG A 104 1.32 5.19 -8.96
N ASP A 105 1.75 6.39 -8.58
CA ASP A 105 0.83 7.38 -8.07
C ASP A 105 0.10 8.05 -9.25
N ALA A 106 -1.14 8.45 -9.04
CA ALA A 106 -1.96 9.17 -10.00
C ALA A 106 -2.12 10.63 -9.56
N PHE A 107 -1.88 11.54 -10.50
CA PHE A 107 -2.27 12.93 -10.39
C PHE A 107 -3.75 13.06 -10.77
N VAL A 108 -4.56 13.65 -9.89
CA VAL A 108 -5.99 13.80 -10.06
C VAL A 108 -6.34 15.27 -9.86
N SER A 109 -6.87 15.92 -10.89
CA SER A 109 -7.33 17.31 -10.85
C SER A 109 -8.47 17.49 -11.83
N ASN A 110 -9.37 18.43 -11.52
CA ASN A 110 -10.46 18.83 -12.41
C ASN A 110 -10.04 19.95 -13.40
N LYS A 111 -8.89 20.61 -13.14
CA LYS A 111 -8.47 21.83 -13.85
C LYS A 111 -7.15 21.68 -14.60
N PHE A 112 -6.26 20.82 -14.11
CA PHE A 112 -4.89 20.68 -14.61
C PHE A 112 -4.64 19.24 -15.07
N THR A 113 -3.76 19.05 -16.04
CA THR A 113 -3.48 17.72 -16.59
C THR A 113 -2.24 17.08 -15.97
N SER A 114 -1.34 17.88 -15.38
CA SER A 114 -0.11 17.39 -14.76
C SER A 114 0.32 18.23 -13.56
N LEU A 115 1.23 17.66 -12.76
CA LEU A 115 1.85 18.33 -11.62
C LEU A 115 2.60 19.61 -12.02
N ASN A 116 3.16 19.64 -13.23
CA ASN A 116 3.94 20.77 -13.74
C ASN A 116 3.07 21.98 -14.08
N GLU A 117 1.79 21.77 -14.40
CA GLU A 117 0.85 22.84 -14.74
C GLU A 117 0.26 23.55 -13.52
N LEU A 118 0.46 23.02 -12.31
CA LEU A 118 -0.06 23.65 -11.10
C LEU A 118 0.57 25.04 -10.90
N PRO A 119 -0.25 26.08 -10.66
CA PRO A 119 0.26 27.42 -10.39
C PRO A 119 1.04 27.45 -9.07
N GLN A 120 1.84 28.51 -8.91
CA GLN A 120 2.61 28.69 -7.68
C GLN A 120 1.68 28.74 -6.46
N GLY A 121 1.99 27.95 -5.44
CA GLY A 121 1.19 27.93 -4.21
C GLY A 121 -0.12 27.15 -4.29
N ALA A 122 -0.35 26.38 -5.35
CA ALA A 122 -1.51 25.49 -5.49
C ALA A 122 -1.62 24.49 -4.33
N ILE A 123 -2.85 24.12 -4.00
CA ILE A 123 -3.18 23.24 -2.88
C ILE A 123 -3.26 21.78 -3.36
N VAL A 124 -2.39 20.92 -2.84
CA VAL A 124 -2.36 19.48 -3.19
C VAL A 124 -2.73 18.62 -1.98
N GLY A 125 -3.76 17.79 -2.16
CA GLY A 125 -4.30 16.91 -1.12
C GLY A 125 -3.58 15.56 -1.03
N THR A 126 -2.92 15.29 0.09
CA THR A 126 -2.40 13.96 0.45
C THR A 126 -2.10 13.88 1.95
N SER A 127 -2.38 12.73 2.57
CA SER A 127 -1.93 12.43 3.96
C SER A 127 -0.72 11.48 4.00
N SER A 128 -0.16 11.13 2.84
CA SER A 128 1.02 10.28 2.77
C SER A 128 2.28 11.14 2.89
N LEU A 129 3.04 10.93 3.96
CA LEU A 129 4.33 11.60 4.17
C LEU A 129 5.33 11.28 3.05
N ARG A 130 5.30 10.03 2.52
CA ARG A 130 6.07 9.61 1.34
C ARG A 130 5.78 10.48 0.10
N ARG A 131 4.50 10.79 -0.16
CA ARG A 131 4.13 11.65 -1.30
C ARG A 131 4.51 13.09 -1.00
N GLN A 132 4.26 13.55 0.22
CA GLN A 132 4.53 14.91 0.64
C GLN A 132 6.01 15.28 0.46
N CYS A 133 6.94 14.49 0.98
CA CYS A 133 8.37 14.80 0.88
C CYS A 133 8.83 14.87 -0.59
N GLN A 134 8.41 13.91 -1.42
CA GLN A 134 8.79 13.88 -2.84
C GLN A 134 8.20 15.04 -3.64
N LEU A 135 6.93 15.39 -3.40
CA LEU A 135 6.30 16.56 -4.00
C LEU A 135 7.00 17.85 -3.58
N LYS A 136 7.35 17.98 -2.29
CA LYS A 136 8.03 19.16 -1.77
C LYS A 136 9.46 19.32 -2.29
N THR A 137 10.18 18.23 -2.54
CA THR A 137 11.48 18.30 -3.20
C THR A 137 11.36 18.78 -4.64
N LEU A 138 10.34 18.34 -5.38
CA LEU A 138 10.14 18.74 -6.79
C LEU A 138 9.54 20.15 -6.94
N ARG A 139 8.57 20.48 -6.09
CA ARG A 139 7.78 21.72 -6.12
C ARG A 139 7.62 22.27 -4.69
N PRO A 140 8.67 22.90 -4.14
CA PRO A 140 8.66 23.44 -2.77
C PRO A 140 7.53 24.45 -2.50
N ASP A 141 7.09 25.13 -3.57
CA ASP A 141 6.05 26.16 -3.54
C ASP A 141 4.63 25.62 -3.28
N LEU A 142 4.35 24.33 -3.55
CA LEU A 142 3.01 23.76 -3.39
C LEU A 142 2.56 23.72 -1.93
N LYS A 143 1.29 24.00 -1.66
CA LYS A 143 0.69 23.88 -0.33
C LYS A 143 0.13 22.48 -0.16
N ILE A 144 0.86 21.60 0.54
CA ILE A 144 0.39 20.25 0.81
C ILE A 144 -0.58 20.26 2.00
N GLN A 145 -1.79 19.75 1.79
CA GLN A 145 -2.82 19.66 2.82
C GLN A 145 -3.27 18.21 3.04
N SER A 146 -3.59 17.87 4.29
CA SER A 146 -4.04 16.52 4.63
C SER A 146 -5.36 16.18 3.93
N LEU A 147 -5.43 14.98 3.37
CA LEU A 147 -6.61 14.45 2.70
C LEU A 147 -6.91 13.03 3.18
N ARG A 148 -8.15 12.81 3.64
CA ARG A 148 -8.63 11.57 4.26
C ARG A 148 -10.00 11.15 3.77
N GLY A 149 -10.38 9.93 4.13
CA GLY A 149 -11.58 9.24 3.67
C GLY A 149 -11.23 8.14 2.67
N ASN A 150 -12.25 7.41 2.23
CA ASN A 150 -12.15 6.47 1.12
C ASN A 150 -11.96 7.24 -0.22
N VAL A 151 -11.73 6.52 -1.32
CA VAL A 151 -11.48 7.14 -2.64
C VAL A 151 -12.60 8.10 -3.05
N GLY A 152 -13.87 7.70 -2.90
CA GLY A 152 -15.02 8.52 -3.27
C GLY A 152 -15.11 9.82 -2.46
N THR A 153 -14.92 9.76 -1.14
CA THR A 153 -14.89 10.97 -0.29
C THR A 153 -13.78 11.92 -0.69
N ARG A 154 -12.60 11.39 -1.06
CA ARG A 154 -11.47 12.22 -1.50
C ARG A 154 -11.73 12.91 -2.83
N LEU A 155 -12.32 12.19 -3.78
CA LEU A 155 -12.74 12.76 -5.07
C LEU A 155 -13.83 13.83 -4.86
N SER A 156 -14.79 13.59 -3.98
CA SER A 156 -15.83 14.58 -3.65
C SER A 156 -15.23 15.88 -3.09
N LYS A 157 -14.22 15.79 -2.22
CA LYS A 157 -13.52 16.98 -1.70
C LYS A 157 -12.77 17.75 -2.80
N LEU A 158 -12.15 17.04 -3.75
CA LEU A 158 -11.58 17.68 -4.93
C LEU A 158 -12.66 18.37 -5.77
N ASP A 159 -13.80 17.72 -5.99
CA ASP A 159 -14.93 18.24 -6.77
C ASP A 159 -15.57 19.47 -6.13
N ASN A 160 -15.57 19.54 -4.80
CA ASN A 160 -16.03 20.70 -4.04
C ASN A 160 -15.05 21.89 -4.05
N GLY A 161 -13.85 21.71 -4.61
CA GLY A 161 -12.84 22.77 -4.69
C GLY A 161 -11.96 22.92 -3.45
N ASP A 162 -11.96 21.94 -2.53
CA ASP A 162 -11.10 21.96 -1.34
C ASP A 162 -9.60 21.86 -1.70
N TYR A 163 -9.28 21.32 -2.87
CA TYR A 163 -7.92 21.13 -3.38
C TYR A 163 -7.86 21.48 -4.87
N ASP A 164 -6.69 21.94 -5.35
CA ASP A 164 -6.44 22.11 -6.79
C ASP A 164 -6.11 20.77 -7.46
N ALA A 165 -5.47 19.87 -6.72
CA ALA A 165 -5.22 18.49 -7.12
C ALA A 165 -5.11 17.58 -5.90
N ILE A 166 -5.28 16.27 -6.10
CA ILE A 166 -5.02 15.25 -5.09
C ILE A 166 -4.15 14.15 -5.68
N ILE A 167 -3.36 13.49 -4.83
CA ILE A 167 -2.56 12.33 -5.26
C ILE A 167 -3.18 11.05 -4.71
N LEU A 168 -3.51 10.12 -5.60
CA LEU A 168 -4.06 8.79 -5.30
C LEU A 168 -3.15 7.68 -5.85
N ALA A 169 -3.42 6.42 -5.50
CA ALA A 169 -2.73 5.29 -6.14
C ALA A 169 -3.52 4.93 -7.40
N SER A 170 -2.85 4.77 -8.54
CA SER A 170 -3.50 4.46 -9.83
C SER A 170 -4.34 3.19 -9.74
N ALA A 171 -3.79 2.12 -9.15
CA ALA A 171 -4.50 0.86 -8.92
C ALA A 171 -5.84 1.04 -8.18
N GLY A 172 -5.95 1.98 -7.23
CA GLY A 172 -7.20 2.21 -6.51
C GLY A 172 -8.31 2.78 -7.41
N LEU A 173 -7.93 3.66 -8.34
CA LEU A 173 -8.85 4.26 -9.31
C LEU A 173 -9.22 3.25 -10.40
N ILE A 174 -8.25 2.52 -10.94
CA ILE A 174 -8.46 1.47 -11.96
C ILE A 174 -9.47 0.43 -11.46
N ARG A 175 -9.26 -0.08 -10.24
CA ARG A 175 -10.13 -1.10 -9.64
C ARG A 175 -11.57 -0.62 -9.44
N LEU A 176 -11.75 0.66 -9.11
CA LEU A 176 -13.07 1.24 -8.92
C LEU A 176 -13.72 1.68 -10.24
N GLY A 177 -13.08 1.47 -11.40
CA GLY A 177 -13.58 1.92 -12.70
C GLY A 177 -13.56 3.44 -12.86
N LEU A 178 -12.60 4.11 -12.20
CA LEU A 178 -12.46 5.57 -12.14
C LEU A 178 -11.19 6.04 -12.88
N THR A 179 -10.83 5.38 -13.99
CA THR A 179 -9.62 5.69 -14.76
C THR A 179 -9.69 7.07 -15.41
N GLU A 180 -10.88 7.57 -15.73
CA GLU A 180 -11.13 8.90 -16.25
C GLU A 180 -10.79 10.02 -15.25
N ARG A 181 -10.69 9.69 -13.96
CA ARG A 181 -10.22 10.64 -12.93
C ARG A 181 -8.69 10.78 -12.92
N ILE A 182 -7.95 9.90 -13.60
CA ILE A 182 -6.50 9.98 -13.70
C ILE A 182 -6.16 11.03 -14.77
N ALA A 183 -5.81 12.23 -14.34
CA ALA A 183 -5.36 13.28 -15.25
C ALA A 183 -3.98 12.93 -15.84
N SER A 184 -3.08 12.39 -15.01
CA SER A 184 -1.84 11.77 -15.48
C SER A 184 -1.28 10.78 -14.46
N TYR A 185 -0.47 9.83 -14.94
CA TYR A 185 0.31 8.94 -14.10
C TYR A 185 1.61 9.64 -13.70
N ILE A 186 2.01 9.53 -12.43
CA ILE A 186 3.29 10.04 -11.96
C ILE A 186 4.30 8.90 -12.02
N GLU A 187 5.31 9.06 -12.88
CA GLU A 187 6.34 8.05 -13.07
C GLU A 187 7.07 7.70 -11.77
N THR A 188 7.52 6.45 -11.66
CA THR A 188 8.12 5.92 -10.42
C THR A 188 9.41 6.63 -10.02
N ASP A 189 10.04 7.32 -10.95
CA ASP A 189 11.27 8.09 -10.74
C ASP A 189 10.95 9.46 -10.10
N ILE A 190 9.74 9.96 -10.34
CA ILE A 190 9.21 11.22 -9.81
C ILE A 190 8.57 10.99 -8.44
N SER A 191 7.69 9.98 -8.33
CA SER A 191 7.06 9.59 -7.07
C SER A 191 7.23 8.09 -6.85
N LEU A 192 8.30 7.73 -6.14
CA LEU A 192 8.63 6.34 -5.82
C LEU A 192 7.48 5.73 -4.98
N PRO A 193 6.88 4.61 -5.43
CA PRO A 193 5.74 3.99 -4.76
C PRO A 193 5.99 3.60 -3.30
N ALA A 194 4.89 3.39 -2.56
CA ALA A 194 4.96 2.70 -1.28
C ALA A 194 5.21 1.20 -1.50
N ALA A 195 5.89 0.55 -0.55
CA ALA A 195 6.07 -0.90 -0.55
C ALA A 195 4.71 -1.61 -0.71
N GLY A 196 4.61 -2.53 -1.67
CA GLY A 196 3.40 -3.27 -1.98
C GLY A 196 2.30 -2.48 -2.71
N GLN A 197 2.52 -1.22 -3.09
CA GLN A 197 1.48 -0.46 -3.82
C GLN A 197 1.13 -1.17 -5.13
N GLY A 198 -0.17 -1.35 -5.39
CA GLY A 198 -0.68 -2.08 -6.56
C GLY A 198 -0.94 -3.57 -6.32
N ALA A 199 -0.33 -4.20 -5.32
CA ALA A 199 -0.53 -5.63 -5.03
C ALA A 199 -1.70 -5.86 -4.04
N VAL A 200 -2.36 -7.02 -4.20
CA VAL A 200 -3.33 -7.56 -3.22
C VAL A 200 -2.67 -8.72 -2.47
N GLY A 201 -2.74 -8.67 -1.15
CA GLY A 201 -2.26 -9.73 -0.27
C GLY A 201 -3.40 -10.51 0.35
N ILE A 202 -3.17 -11.81 0.58
CA ILE A 202 -4.11 -12.70 1.27
C ILE A 202 -3.41 -13.25 2.52
N GLU A 203 -3.97 -12.91 3.67
CA GLU A 203 -3.55 -13.40 4.99
C GLU A 203 -4.42 -14.60 5.40
N CYS A 204 -3.83 -15.63 5.99
CA CYS A 204 -4.58 -16.73 6.60
C CYS A 204 -3.80 -17.35 7.78
N ARG A 205 -4.40 -18.38 8.39
CA ARG A 205 -3.74 -19.19 9.41
C ARG A 205 -2.66 -20.07 8.78
N LEU A 206 -1.47 -20.08 9.39
CA LEU A 206 -0.29 -20.82 8.89
C LEU A 206 -0.41 -22.35 9.02
N ASN A 207 -1.34 -22.84 9.84
CA ASN A 207 -1.60 -24.27 10.00
C ASN A 207 -2.82 -24.77 9.21
N ASP A 208 -3.49 -23.91 8.44
CA ASP A 208 -4.65 -24.29 7.63
C ASP A 208 -4.23 -24.74 6.22
N GLU A 209 -3.75 -25.98 6.11
CA GLU A 209 -3.25 -26.54 4.85
C GLU A 209 -4.31 -26.53 3.73
N ARG A 210 -5.59 -26.69 4.09
CA ARG A 210 -6.68 -26.68 3.11
C ARG A 210 -6.79 -25.30 2.47
N VAL A 211 -6.80 -24.24 3.27
CA VAL A 211 -6.84 -22.87 2.78
C VAL A 211 -5.60 -22.55 1.96
N GLN A 212 -4.41 -22.94 2.42
CA GLN A 212 -3.17 -22.70 1.67
C GLN A 212 -3.19 -23.36 0.29
N LYS A 213 -3.67 -24.61 0.18
CA LYS A 213 -3.81 -25.32 -1.11
C LYS A 213 -4.80 -24.62 -2.05
N LEU A 214 -5.90 -24.08 -1.52
CA LEU A 214 -6.87 -23.31 -2.32
C LEU A 214 -6.28 -21.98 -2.82
N LEU A 215 -5.43 -21.33 -2.01
CA LEU A 215 -4.86 -20.03 -2.35
C LEU A 215 -3.66 -20.12 -3.29
N ALA A 216 -2.89 -21.20 -3.25
CA ALA A 216 -1.60 -21.33 -3.97
C ALA A 216 -1.65 -20.89 -5.46
N PRO A 217 -2.68 -21.22 -6.27
CA PRO A 217 -2.72 -20.80 -7.67
C PRO A 217 -2.96 -19.30 -7.90
N LEU A 218 -3.28 -18.52 -6.86
CA LEU A 218 -3.47 -17.07 -6.96
C LEU A 218 -2.15 -16.30 -6.82
N ALA A 219 -1.08 -16.97 -6.38
CA ALA A 219 0.23 -16.35 -6.20
C ALA A 219 0.86 -15.97 -7.54
N ASP A 220 1.42 -14.77 -7.59
CA ASP A 220 2.23 -14.30 -8.71
C ASP A 220 3.70 -14.25 -8.26
N PRO A 221 4.59 -15.13 -8.77
CA PRO A 221 5.97 -15.23 -8.28
C PRO A 221 6.78 -13.95 -8.44
N GLU A 222 6.58 -13.23 -9.56
CA GLU A 222 7.24 -11.96 -9.83
C GLU A 222 6.83 -10.88 -8.82
N THR A 223 5.53 -10.68 -8.64
CA THR A 223 5.02 -9.72 -7.66
C THR A 223 5.45 -10.12 -6.24
N THR A 224 5.45 -11.42 -5.94
CA THR A 224 5.89 -11.94 -4.64
C THR A 224 7.34 -11.53 -4.35
N ALA A 225 8.27 -11.81 -5.27
CA ALA A 225 9.68 -11.43 -5.12
C ALA A 225 9.86 -9.92 -4.91
N CYS A 226 9.21 -9.10 -5.76
CA CYS A 226 9.28 -7.64 -5.65
C CYS A 226 8.78 -7.15 -4.30
N VAL A 227 7.61 -7.60 -3.88
CA VAL A 227 6.97 -7.14 -2.64
C VAL A 227 7.71 -7.65 -1.41
N LEU A 228 8.34 -8.84 -1.45
CA LEU A 228 9.19 -9.32 -0.35
C LEU A 228 10.41 -8.42 -0.14
N ALA A 229 11.11 -8.03 -1.22
CA ALA A 229 12.24 -7.09 -1.11
C ALA A 229 11.81 -5.72 -0.57
N GLU A 230 10.70 -5.17 -1.10
CA GLU A 230 10.13 -3.90 -0.63
C GLU A 230 9.76 -3.94 0.86
N ARG A 231 9.15 -5.05 1.30
CA ARG A 231 8.73 -5.23 2.70
C ARG A 231 9.92 -5.43 3.63
N ALA A 232 10.91 -6.22 3.23
CA ALA A 232 12.12 -6.43 4.03
C ALA A 232 12.86 -5.10 4.27
N MET A 233 12.98 -4.27 3.23
CA MET A 233 13.52 -2.92 3.35
C MET A 233 12.71 -2.06 4.32
N ASN A 234 11.40 -1.97 4.13
CA ASN A 234 10.55 -1.14 4.98
C ASN A 234 10.53 -1.63 6.44
N ASN A 235 10.55 -2.94 6.66
CA ASN A 235 10.62 -3.54 7.99
C ASN A 235 11.95 -3.22 8.70
N ARG A 236 13.08 -3.31 7.98
CA ARG A 236 14.41 -3.00 8.53
C ARG A 236 14.58 -1.54 8.93
N LEU A 237 13.89 -0.63 8.24
CA LEU A 237 13.76 0.79 8.60
C LEU A 237 12.73 1.06 9.72
N GLN A 238 12.10 0.02 10.27
CA GLN A 238 11.01 0.13 11.23
C GLN A 238 9.86 1.01 10.71
N GLY A 239 9.60 0.97 9.40
CA GLY A 239 8.60 1.79 8.74
C GLY A 239 7.17 1.27 8.90
N GLY A 240 6.22 2.19 8.92
CA GLY A 240 4.77 1.93 8.79
C GLY A 240 4.13 2.73 7.64
N CYS A 241 2.80 2.72 7.52
CA CYS A 241 2.10 3.52 6.49
C CYS A 241 2.24 5.05 6.67
N GLN A 242 2.89 5.50 7.75
CA GLN A 242 2.92 6.88 8.23
C GLN A 242 4.32 7.45 8.30
N VAL A 243 5.29 6.84 7.60
CA VAL A 243 6.65 7.36 7.49
C VAL A 243 6.94 7.77 6.05
N PRO A 244 7.89 8.70 5.83
CA PRO A 244 8.24 9.19 4.50
C PRO A 244 9.18 8.23 3.75
N ILE A 245 8.79 6.96 3.65
CA ILE A 245 9.57 5.89 3.00
C ILE A 245 8.93 5.53 1.66
N GLY A 246 9.73 5.51 0.60
CA GLY A 246 9.39 4.91 -0.69
C GLY A 246 10.21 3.64 -0.93
N GLY A 247 9.60 2.66 -1.58
CA GLY A 247 10.23 1.36 -1.84
C GLY A 247 9.52 0.66 -2.99
N PHE A 248 10.25 0.44 -4.07
CA PHE A 248 9.70 -0.16 -5.28
C PHE A 248 10.73 -1.04 -5.99
N ALA A 249 10.35 -2.29 -6.19
CA ALA A 249 11.12 -3.27 -6.91
C ALA A 249 10.46 -3.66 -8.22
N VAL A 250 11.29 -3.94 -9.21
CA VAL A 250 10.91 -4.49 -10.51
C VAL A 250 11.76 -5.71 -10.80
N LEU A 251 11.20 -6.71 -11.48
CA LEU A 251 11.92 -7.89 -11.94
C LEU A 251 12.14 -7.77 -13.45
N ASN A 252 13.40 -7.72 -13.89
CA ASN A 252 13.75 -7.67 -15.31
C ASN A 252 14.75 -8.78 -15.62
N HIS A 253 14.41 -9.67 -16.55
CA HIS A 253 15.30 -10.77 -17.00
C HIS A 253 15.86 -11.63 -15.85
N GLY A 254 15.06 -11.87 -14.80
CA GLY A 254 15.47 -12.65 -13.64
C GLY A 254 16.28 -11.89 -12.59
N GLU A 255 16.58 -10.60 -12.81
CA GLU A 255 17.25 -9.74 -11.84
C GLU A 255 16.24 -8.79 -11.19
N LEU A 256 16.18 -8.84 -9.86
CA LEU A 256 15.35 -7.96 -9.05
C LEU A 256 16.10 -6.65 -8.82
N HIS A 257 15.51 -5.52 -9.19
CA HIS A 257 16.05 -4.18 -8.93
C HIS A 257 15.15 -3.45 -7.94
N LEU A 258 15.66 -3.20 -6.73
CA LEU A 258 14.97 -2.46 -5.69
C LEU A 258 15.52 -1.04 -5.61
N ARG A 259 14.62 -0.06 -5.63
CA ARG A 259 14.91 1.35 -5.32
C ARG A 259 14.15 1.75 -4.05
N ALA A 260 14.80 2.54 -3.21
CA ALA A 260 14.21 3.01 -1.96
C ALA A 260 14.63 4.45 -1.64
N LEU A 261 13.83 5.12 -0.81
CA LEU A 261 14.15 6.45 -0.30
C LEU A 261 13.56 6.70 1.09
N VAL A 262 14.18 7.63 1.81
CA VAL A 262 13.67 8.26 3.04
C VAL A 262 13.81 9.77 2.90
N GLY A 263 12.76 10.53 3.18
CA GLY A 263 12.76 12.00 2.98
C GLY A 263 12.25 12.80 4.17
N ALA A 264 12.84 13.97 4.41
CA ALA A 264 12.31 14.97 5.33
C ALA A 264 10.96 15.50 4.83
N LEU A 265 10.02 15.80 5.75
CA LEU A 265 8.64 16.14 5.38
C LEU A 265 8.50 17.45 4.60
N ASP A 266 9.45 18.36 4.77
CA ASP A 266 9.55 19.62 4.04
C ASP A 266 10.24 19.47 2.68
N GLY A 267 10.74 18.27 2.34
CA GLY A 267 11.45 17.98 1.10
C GLY A 267 12.90 18.49 1.06
N SER A 268 13.43 19.04 2.16
CA SER A 268 14.79 19.61 2.23
C SER A 268 15.90 18.57 2.04
N ARG A 269 15.61 17.32 2.41
CA ARG A 269 16.55 16.19 2.30
C ARG A 269 15.80 14.93 1.85
N ILE A 270 16.29 14.29 0.80
CA ILE A 270 15.89 12.93 0.40
C ILE A 270 17.14 12.08 0.25
N ILE A 271 17.17 10.97 0.99
CA ILE A 271 18.20 9.94 0.90
C ILE A 271 17.67 8.84 0.00
N ARG A 272 18.50 8.35 -0.93
CA ARG A 272 18.15 7.29 -1.88
C ARG A 272 19.16 6.15 -1.81
N ALA A 273 18.69 4.95 -2.08
CA ALA A 273 19.52 3.77 -2.25
C ALA A 273 18.86 2.84 -3.27
N GLU A 274 19.69 2.08 -3.99
CA GLU A 274 19.21 1.08 -4.92
C GLU A 274 20.18 -0.07 -5.05
N GLY A 275 19.69 -1.22 -5.51
CA GLY A 275 20.52 -2.38 -5.74
C GLY A 275 19.78 -3.48 -6.47
N LYS A 276 20.58 -4.43 -6.92
CA LYS A 276 20.12 -5.54 -7.75
C LYS A 276 20.53 -6.87 -7.12
N SER A 277 19.67 -7.88 -7.25
CA SER A 277 19.99 -9.23 -6.81
C SER A 277 19.17 -10.27 -7.56
N ALA A 278 19.53 -11.53 -7.39
CA ALA A 278 18.71 -12.65 -7.83
C ALA A 278 17.40 -12.72 -7.02
N VAL A 279 16.36 -13.34 -7.58
CA VAL A 279 15.01 -13.41 -7.01
C VAL A 279 14.99 -14.07 -5.62
N GLU A 280 15.79 -15.12 -5.43
CA GLU A 280 15.94 -15.86 -4.17
C GLU A 280 16.50 -15.00 -3.03
N ASN A 281 17.17 -13.89 -3.36
CA ASN A 281 17.76 -12.97 -2.40
C ASN A 281 16.88 -11.72 -2.16
N ALA A 282 15.61 -11.74 -2.54
CA ALA A 282 14.71 -10.59 -2.43
C ALA A 282 14.74 -9.93 -1.03
N GLU A 283 14.57 -10.71 0.04
CA GLU A 283 14.59 -10.16 1.41
C GLU A 283 15.96 -9.64 1.82
N VAL A 284 17.03 -10.36 1.44
CA VAL A 284 18.41 -9.95 1.71
C VAL A 284 18.71 -8.60 1.04
N LEU A 285 18.32 -8.44 -0.23
CA LEU A 285 18.42 -7.17 -0.95
C LEU A 285 17.67 -6.06 -0.21
N GLY A 286 16.44 -6.34 0.26
CA GLY A 286 15.67 -5.37 1.03
C GLY A 286 16.40 -4.88 2.27
N ILE A 287 16.97 -5.79 3.06
CA ILE A 287 17.73 -5.46 4.27
C ILE A 287 18.99 -4.63 3.92
N GLN A 288 19.73 -5.04 2.89
CA GLN A 288 20.92 -4.32 2.43
C GLN A 288 20.61 -2.87 2.02
N ILE A 289 19.54 -2.65 1.26
CA ILE A 289 19.12 -1.31 0.84
C ILE A 289 18.69 -0.46 2.04
N ALA A 290 17.99 -1.02 3.01
CA ALA A 290 17.67 -0.32 4.24
C ALA A 290 18.94 0.08 5.03
N GLU A 291 19.95 -0.78 5.08
CA GLU A 291 21.21 -0.47 5.77
C GLU A 291 22.02 0.62 5.07
N GLN A 292 22.01 0.66 3.74
CA GLN A 292 22.58 1.76 2.97
C GLN A 292 21.87 3.10 3.27
N LEU A 293 20.55 3.09 3.43
CA LEU A 293 19.78 4.29 3.82
C LEU A 293 20.12 4.73 5.25
N LEU A 294 20.21 3.79 6.19
CA LEU A 294 20.59 4.08 7.58
C LEU A 294 22.00 4.65 7.68
N ALA A 295 22.97 4.09 6.94
CA ALA A 295 24.34 4.62 6.89
C ALA A 295 24.42 6.07 6.37
N GLN A 296 23.42 6.50 5.60
CA GLN A 296 23.30 7.87 5.09
C GLN A 296 22.50 8.80 6.03
N GLY A 297 22.04 8.31 7.19
CA GLY A 297 21.30 9.09 8.19
C GLY A 297 19.77 9.06 8.07
N ALA A 298 19.20 7.98 7.49
CA ALA A 298 17.74 7.82 7.43
C ALA A 298 17.08 7.71 8.82
N ASP A 299 17.79 7.17 9.81
CA ASP A 299 17.36 7.07 11.20
C ASP A 299 17.07 8.44 11.83
N GLN A 300 17.88 9.46 11.51
CA GLN A 300 17.69 10.84 11.98
C GLN A 300 16.36 11.40 11.47
N ILE A 301 16.11 11.27 10.16
CA ILE A 301 14.87 11.72 9.53
C ILE A 301 13.65 11.00 10.13
N LEU A 302 13.74 9.68 10.31
CA LEU A 302 12.63 8.90 10.86
C LEU A 302 12.34 9.25 12.32
N THR A 303 13.38 9.52 13.12
CA THR A 303 13.23 9.91 14.53
C THR A 303 12.52 11.26 14.67
N GLU A 304 12.84 12.24 13.82
CA GLU A 304 12.14 13.53 13.78
C GLU A 304 10.64 13.37 13.50
N VAL A 305 10.26 12.45 12.62
CA VAL A 305 8.86 12.16 12.28
C VAL A 305 8.12 11.50 13.44
N TYR A 306 8.78 10.68 14.25
CA TYR A 306 8.15 10.04 15.41
C TYR A 306 7.99 10.98 16.61
N ASN A 307 8.81 12.04 16.68
CA ASN A 307 8.81 12.98 17.81
C ASN A 307 7.99 14.26 17.57
N GLY A 308 7.52 14.52 16.34
CA GLY A 308 6.70 15.68 15.97
C GLY A 308 5.20 15.39 15.82
#